data_AF-A0A501WYX5-F1
#
_entry.id   AF-A0A501WYX5-F1
#
_cell.length_a   1.000
_cell.length_b   1.000
_cell.length_c   1.000
_cell.angle_alpha   90.00
_cell.angle_beta   90.00
_cell.angle_gamma   90.00
#
_symmetry.space_group_name_H-M   'P 1'
#
loop_
_entity.id
_entity.type
_entity.pdbx_description
1 polymer ?
#
loop_
_entity_poly.entity_id
_entity_poly.type
_entity_poly.pdbx_seq_one_letter_code
_entity_poly.pdbx_strand_id
1 'polypeptide(L)'
;MGKPMRAASIALLTALPLLASCDAPATTPMATSRGVQGPIVSACRAEVARKVGVSVAEVRPVDVIRTPSGTEVRALAPGRKAPWACSANRDGVILSVLYTGWS
;
A
#
# COMPACT_ATOMS: atom_id res chain seq x y z
N MET A 1 -45.82 47.99 4.90
CA MET A 1 -45.17 49.14 4.23
C MET A 1 -43.81 49.36 4.87
N GLY A 2 -42.73 49.17 4.13
CA GLY A 2 -41.33 49.31 4.58
C GLY A 2 -40.38 48.98 3.43
N LYS A 3 -39.73 50.03 2.91
CA LYS A 3 -38.76 50.14 1.79
C LYS A 3 -37.44 49.36 2.06
N PRO A 4 -36.40 49.32 1.18
CA PRO A 4 -36.27 49.81 -0.21
C PRO A 4 -35.47 48.90 -1.20
N MET A 5 -35.54 49.30 -2.47
CA MET A 5 -34.46 49.40 -3.50
C MET A 5 -33.44 48.26 -3.71
N ARG A 6 -33.67 47.58 -4.85
CA ARG A 6 -32.73 47.24 -5.94
C ARG A 6 -31.23 47.47 -5.69
N ALA A 7 -30.45 46.40 -5.86
CA ALA A 7 -29.15 46.48 -6.51
C ALA A 7 -29.08 45.35 -7.56
N ALA A 8 -28.94 45.76 -8.82
CA ALA A 8 -28.60 44.88 -9.92
C ALA A 8 -27.16 44.40 -9.73
N SER A 9 -26.91 43.11 -9.94
CA SER A 9 -25.56 42.58 -10.13
C SER A 9 -25.63 41.55 -11.23
N ILE A 10 -25.42 42.03 -12.45
CA ILE A 10 -25.04 41.24 -13.63
C ILE A 10 -23.53 41.00 -13.52
N ALA A 11 -23.11 39.77 -13.83
CA ALA A 11 -21.76 39.29 -14.15
C ALA A 11 -21.41 38.07 -13.27
N LEU A 12 -20.89 36.94 -13.76
CA LEU A 12 -20.29 36.61 -15.06
C LEU A 12 -20.24 35.08 -15.11
N LEU A 13 -20.76 34.45 -16.17
CA LEU A 13 -20.36 33.09 -16.53
C LEU A 13 -18.92 33.15 -17.05
N THR A 14 -17.95 32.58 -16.34
CA THR A 14 -16.69 32.14 -16.98
C THR A 14 -15.98 31.04 -16.17
N ALA A 15 -15.83 29.91 -16.85
CA ALA A 15 -14.67 29.03 -16.90
C ALA A 15 -14.31 28.19 -15.66
N LEU A 16 -14.65 26.89 -15.72
CA LEU A 16 -13.73 25.83 -15.31
C LEU A 16 -12.47 25.93 -16.19
N PRO A 17 -11.28 25.87 -15.59
CA PRO A 17 -10.32 24.96 -16.18
C PRO A 17 -9.47 24.18 -15.17
N LEU A 18 -9.25 22.93 -15.57
CA LEU A 18 -8.01 22.15 -15.43
C LEU A 18 -7.68 21.59 -14.04
N LEU A 19 -8.05 20.31 -13.92
CA LEU A 19 -7.30 19.26 -13.21
C LEU A 19 -5.79 19.48 -13.39
N ALA A 20 -5.16 20.13 -12.42
CA ALA A 20 -3.74 19.95 -12.18
C ALA A 20 -3.58 18.55 -11.55
N SER A 21 -3.55 17.52 -12.40
CA SER A 21 -2.91 16.26 -12.04
C SER A 21 -1.45 16.58 -11.76
N CYS A 22 -1.14 16.85 -10.49
CA CYS A 22 0.20 16.76 -9.99
C CYS A 22 0.65 15.33 -10.28
N ASP A 23 1.48 15.19 -11.32
CA ASP A 23 2.31 14.04 -11.57
C ASP A 23 3.23 13.91 -10.34
N ALA A 24 2.71 13.23 -9.31
CA ALA A 24 3.53 12.82 -8.20
C ALA A 24 4.59 11.91 -8.81
N PRO A 25 5.90 12.21 -8.68
CA PRO A 25 6.91 11.24 -9.06
C PRO A 25 6.60 9.99 -8.25
N ALA A 26 6.16 8.95 -8.95
CA ALA A 26 6.04 7.62 -8.40
C ALA A 26 7.45 7.29 -7.91
N THR A 27 7.68 7.52 -6.63
CA THR A 27 8.91 7.17 -5.94
C THR A 27 8.88 5.67 -5.97
N THR A 28 9.46 5.08 -7.02
CA THR A 28 9.73 3.66 -7.10
C THR A 28 10.54 3.36 -5.86
N PRO A 29 10.00 2.61 -4.87
CA PRO A 29 10.79 2.25 -3.72
C PRO A 29 11.97 1.45 -4.27
N MET A 30 13.16 2.04 -4.17
CA MET A 30 14.39 1.37 -4.54
C MET A 30 14.53 0.21 -3.57
N ALA A 31 14.12 -0.99 -4.01
CA ALA A 31 14.22 -2.23 -3.27
C ALA A 31 15.70 -2.50 -2.99
N THR A 32 16.18 -2.01 -1.86
CA THR A 32 17.54 -2.22 -1.41
C THR A 32 17.67 -3.69 -1.08
N SER A 33 18.52 -4.39 -1.82
CA SER A 33 18.70 -5.86 -1.73
C SER A 33 19.22 -6.32 -0.36
N ARG A 34 19.72 -5.41 0.49
CA ARG A 34 20.00 -5.66 1.92
C ARG A 34 18.74 -5.80 2.80
N GLY A 35 17.57 -5.43 2.30
CA GLY A 35 16.30 -5.44 3.03
C GLY A 35 15.54 -6.77 3.01
N VAL A 36 15.97 -7.73 2.17
CA VAL A 36 15.28 -9.01 1.94
C VAL A 36 15.59 -10.06 3.03
N GLN A 37 16.63 -9.85 3.85
CA GLN A 37 17.04 -10.77 4.92
C GLN A 37 16.94 -10.13 6.31
N GLY A 38 15.85 -9.40 6.57
CA GLY A 38 15.56 -8.84 7.90
C GLY A 38 14.74 -9.78 8.79
N PRO A 39 14.76 -9.60 10.13
CA PRO A 39 13.98 -10.43 11.07
C PRO A 39 12.48 -10.42 10.76
N ILE A 40 11.93 -9.26 10.36
CA ILE A 40 10.53 -9.15 9.93
C ILE A 40 10.26 -9.98 8.66
N VAL A 41 11.20 -10.00 7.71
CA VAL A 41 11.04 -10.81 6.49
C VAL A 41 11.02 -12.30 6.84
N SER A 42 11.91 -12.74 7.73
CA SER A 42 11.92 -14.13 8.21
C SER A 42 10.63 -14.50 8.94
N ALA A 43 10.13 -13.63 9.82
CA ALA A 43 8.87 -13.85 10.53
C ALA A 43 7.68 -13.91 9.57
N CYS A 44 7.61 -12.99 8.60
CA CYS A 44 6.57 -13.01 7.57
C CYS A 44 6.63 -14.27 6.70
N ARG A 45 7.82 -14.74 6.31
CA ARG A 45 7.96 -15.99 5.56
C ARG A 45 7.45 -17.18 6.38
N ALA A 46 7.74 -17.22 7.68
CA ALA A 46 7.27 -18.28 8.56
C ALA A 46 5.73 -18.30 8.68
N GLU A 47 5.10 -17.13 8.84
CA GLU A 47 3.64 -17.05 8.96
C GLU A 47 2.93 -17.36 7.63
N VAL A 48 3.48 -16.93 6.49
CA VAL A 48 2.97 -17.35 5.18
C VAL A 48 3.12 -18.87 5.00
N ALA A 49 4.26 -19.44 5.36
CA ALA A 49 4.50 -20.89 5.27
C ALA A 49 3.49 -21.68 6.11
N ARG A 50 3.24 -21.25 7.35
CA ARG A 50 2.21 -21.83 8.24
C ARG A 50 0.81 -21.73 7.65
N LYS A 51 0.44 -20.57 7.10
CA LYS A 51 -0.90 -20.34 6.54
C LYS A 51 -1.15 -21.13 5.24
N VAL A 52 -0.09 -21.38 4.48
CA VAL A 52 -0.16 -22.13 3.21
C VAL A 52 0.00 -23.64 3.42
N GLY A 53 0.70 -24.07 4.48
CA GLY A 53 1.02 -25.46 4.74
C GLY A 53 2.25 -25.97 3.98
N VAL A 54 3.28 -25.12 3.81
CA VAL A 54 4.53 -25.44 3.10
C VAL A 54 5.75 -25.15 3.99
N SER A 55 6.95 -25.54 3.57
CA SER A 55 8.17 -25.18 4.28
C SER A 55 8.52 -23.69 4.09
N VAL A 56 9.20 -23.09 5.06
CA VAL A 56 9.69 -21.69 4.95
C VAL A 56 10.64 -21.51 3.76
N ALA A 57 11.38 -22.56 3.39
CA ALA A 57 12.29 -22.56 2.26
C ALA A 57 11.57 -22.33 0.92
N GLU A 58 10.32 -22.78 0.81
CA GLU A 58 9.48 -22.61 -0.38
C GLU A 58 8.81 -21.23 -0.46
N VAL A 59 8.80 -20.47 0.63
CA VAL A 59 8.27 -19.11 0.66
C VAL A 59 9.36 -18.12 0.24
N ARG A 60 9.14 -17.43 -0.87
CA ARG A 60 10.11 -16.49 -1.45
C ARG A 60 9.60 -15.04 -1.31
N PRO A 61 10.27 -14.19 -0.52
CA PRO A 61 9.94 -12.76 -0.49
C PRO A 61 10.22 -12.15 -1.87
N VAL A 62 9.29 -11.33 -2.36
CA VAL A 62 9.37 -10.65 -3.66
C VAL A 62 9.35 -9.13 -3.52
N ASP A 63 8.82 -8.61 -2.42
CA ASP A 63 8.85 -7.17 -2.13
C ASP A 63 8.84 -6.93 -0.62
N VAL A 64 9.44 -5.82 -0.19
CA VAL A 64 9.50 -5.37 1.20
C VAL A 64 9.29 -3.86 1.23
N ILE A 65 8.10 -3.44 1.67
CA ILE A 65 7.71 -2.04 1.75
C ILE A 65 7.82 -1.61 3.21
N ARG A 66 8.69 -0.62 3.48
CA ARG A 66 8.88 -0.07 4.82
C ARG A 66 8.26 1.32 4.89
N THR A 67 7.45 1.55 5.92
CA THR A 67 6.78 2.82 6.18
C THR A 67 7.01 3.24 7.63
N PRO A 68 6.75 4.52 7.99
CA PRO A 68 6.76 4.94 9.38
C PRO A 68 5.79 4.16 10.28
N SER A 69 4.77 3.50 9.70
CA SER A 69 3.78 2.73 10.46
C SER A 69 4.16 1.25 10.63
N GLY A 70 5.13 0.75 9.87
CA GLY A 70 5.50 -0.66 9.88
C GLY A 70 6.08 -1.16 8.57
N THR A 71 6.10 -2.48 8.39
CA THR A 71 6.63 -3.15 7.20
C THR A 71 5.58 -4.07 6.58
N GLU A 72 5.38 -4.00 5.27
CA GLU A 72 4.68 -5.01 4.48
C GLU A 72 5.72 -5.86 3.72
N VAL A 73 5.60 -7.18 3.81
CA VAL A 73 6.40 -8.15 3.05
C VAL A 73 5.47 -8.88 2.11
N ARG A 74 5.77 -8.84 0.80
CA ARG A 74 5.09 -9.65 -0.19
C ARG A 74 5.91 -10.91 -0.46
N ALA A 75 5.26 -12.07 -0.44
CA ALA A 75 5.94 -13.35 -0.64
C ALA A 75 5.15 -14.30 -1.54
N LEU A 76 5.85 -15.00 -2.42
CA LEU A 76 5.31 -16.10 -3.21
C LEU A 76 5.39 -17.40 -2.41
N ALA A 77 4.40 -18.27 -2.62
CA ALA A 77 4.37 -19.63 -2.11
C ALA A 77 3.89 -20.59 -3.21
N PRO A 78 4.25 -21.89 -3.18
CA PRO A 78 3.87 -22.85 -4.21
C PRO A 78 2.36 -22.94 -4.45
N GLY A 79 1.97 -23.14 -5.71
CA GLY A 79 0.58 -23.33 -6.10
C GLY A 79 -0.31 -22.10 -5.88
N ARG A 80 0.26 -20.88 -5.90
CA ARG A 80 -0.48 -19.63 -5.75
C ARG A 80 -0.26 -18.73 -6.96
N LYS A 81 -1.32 -18.08 -7.44
CA LYS A 81 -1.30 -17.20 -8.63
C LYS A 81 -0.91 -15.76 -8.30
N ALA A 82 -1.01 -15.38 -7.03
CA ALA A 82 -0.63 -14.07 -6.53
C ALA A 82 0.24 -14.21 -5.26
N PRO A 83 0.96 -13.15 -4.85
CA PRO A 83 1.66 -13.12 -3.59
C PRO A 83 0.72 -13.16 -2.37
N TRP A 84 1.32 -13.44 -1.22
CA TRP A 84 0.77 -13.13 0.10
C TRP A 84 1.35 -11.80 0.58
N ALA A 85 0.53 -10.95 1.17
CA ALA A 85 0.96 -9.77 1.90
C ALA A 85 0.99 -10.11 3.40
N CYS A 86 2.14 -9.89 4.03
CA CYS A 86 2.31 -9.97 5.47
C CYS A 86 2.63 -8.58 6.00
N SER A 87 1.86 -8.08 6.96
CA SER A 87 2.09 -6.78 7.59
C SER A 87 2.63 -6.95 9.02
N ALA A 88 3.56 -6.09 9.40
CA ALA A 88 4.11 -6.01 10.73
C ALA A 88 4.18 -4.56 11.21
N ASN A 89 3.99 -4.31 12.50
CA ASN A 89 4.16 -2.98 13.08
C ASN A 89 5.66 -2.61 13.21
N ARG A 90 5.94 -1.42 13.74
CA ARG A 90 7.33 -0.97 13.98
C ARG A 90 8.12 -1.83 14.96
N ASP A 91 7.44 -2.47 15.89
CA ASP A 91 8.05 -3.36 16.89
C ASP A 91 8.34 -4.75 16.31
N GLY A 92 8.00 -4.99 15.04
CA GLY A 92 8.19 -6.26 14.35
C GLY A 92 7.12 -7.31 14.67
N VAL A 93 6.03 -6.93 15.33
CA VAL A 93 4.88 -7.80 15.59
C VAL A 93 4.08 -7.97 14.30
N ILE A 94 3.86 -9.23 13.89
CA ILE A 94 3.02 -9.55 12.73
C ILE A 94 1.56 -9.24 13.04
N LEU A 95 0.94 -8.40 12.22
CA LEU A 95 -0.44 -7.96 12.38
C LEU A 95 -1.41 -8.76 11.50
N SER A 96 -1.02 -9.04 10.25
CA SER A 96 -1.88 -9.76 9.32
C SER A 96 -1.08 -10.50 8.24
N VAL A 97 -1.68 -11.57 7.71
CA VAL A 97 -1.19 -12.31 6.54
C VAL A 97 -2.37 -12.59 5.63
N LEU A 98 -2.37 -12.04 4.42
CA LEU A 98 -3.51 -12.03 3.50
C LEU A 98 -3.04 -12.47 2.09
N TYR A 99 -3.82 -13.31 1.43
CA TYR A 99 -3.57 -13.61 0.01
C TYR A 99 -3.99 -12.40 -0.81
N THR A 100 -3.17 -11.91 -1.75
CA THR A 100 -3.48 -10.68 -2.50
C THR A 100 -4.20 -10.92 -3.82
N GLY A 101 -4.42 -12.19 -4.18
CA GLY A 101 -5.23 -12.52 -5.35
C GLY A 101 -6.71 -12.45 -4.96
N TRP A 102 -7.32 -11.29 -5.11
CA TRP A 102 -8.77 -11.15 -4.99
C TRP A 102 -9.40 -11.02 -6.37
N SER A 103 -10.50 -11.77 -6.50
CA SER A 103 -11.54 -11.88 -7.55
C SER A 103 -11.18 -11.50 -8.98
#